data_AF-A0A6P1TNY4-F1
#
_entry.id   AF-A0A6P1TNY4-F1
#
_cell.length_a   1.000
_cell.length_b   1.000
_cell.length_c   1.000
_cell.angle_alpha   90.00
_cell.angle_beta   90.00
_cell.angle_gamma   90.00
#
_symmetry.space_group_name_H-M   'P 1'
#
loop_
_entity.id
_entity.type
_entity.pdbx_description
1 polymer ?
#
loop_
_entity_poly.entity_id
_entity_poly.type
_entity_poly.pdbx_seq_one_letter_code
_entity_poly.pdbx_strand_id
1 'polypeptide(L)' 'MEITIGIFLFIMGAVMLIKPKTMWRIAESWKLKTFAEPTELYIILIRIAGSILVIGGIFAILQM' A
#
# COMPACT_ATOMS: atom_id res chain seq x y z
N MET A 1 -12.89 9.92 14.61
CA MET A 1 -11.67 9.09 14.54
C MET A 1 -11.70 8.16 13.34
N GLU A 2 -12.83 7.53 13.05
CA GLU A 2 -12.98 6.57 11.94
C GLU A 2 -12.73 7.19 10.56
N ILE A 3 -13.16 8.44 10.35
CA ILE A 3 -12.90 9.22 9.11
C ILE A 3 -11.42 9.35 8.82
N THR A 4 -10.65 9.71 9.83
CA THR A 4 -9.21 9.93 9.71
C THR A 4 -8.48 8.64 9.34
N ILE A 5 -8.89 7.51 9.96
CA ILE A 5 -8.33 6.19 9.67
C ILE A 5 -8.71 5.75 8.25
N GLY A 6 -9.97 5.91 7.85
CA GLY A 6 -10.44 5.55 6.51
C GLY A 6 -9.71 6.32 5.40
N ILE A 7 -9.52 7.63 5.58
CA ILE A 7 -8.76 8.48 4.64
C ILE A 7 -7.30 8.02 4.57
N PHE A 8 -6.67 7.73 5.71
CA PHE A 8 -5.30 7.25 5.76
C PHE A 8 -5.13 5.92 5.01
N LEU A 9 -6.02 4.95 5.25
CA LEU A 9 -6.01 3.66 4.57
C LEU A 9 -6.23 3.80 3.07
N PHE A 10 -7.17 4.66 2.66
CA PHE A 10 -7.44 4.92 1.25
C PHE A 10 -6.21 5.51 0.53
N ILE A 11 -5.59 6.54 1.10
CA ILE A 11 -4.40 7.18 0.51
C ILE A 11 -3.24 6.18 0.44
N MET A 12 -2.99 5.43 1.51
CA MET A 12 -1.92 4.44 1.54
C MET A 12 -2.14 3.35 0.50
N GLY A 13 -3.36 2.80 0.41
CA GLY A 13 -3.73 1.83 -0.61
C GLY A 13 -3.58 2.36 -2.04
N ALA A 14 -3.99 3.62 -2.28
CA ALA A 14 -3.82 4.27 -3.59
C ALA A 14 -2.33 4.42 -3.97
N VAL A 15 -1.46 4.81 -3.02
CA VAL A 15 -0.02 4.89 -3.24
C VAL A 15 0.58 3.52 -3.60
N MET A 16 0.12 2.45 -2.93
CA MET A 16 0.54 1.07 -3.23
C MET A 16 0.16 0.63 -4.64
N LEU A 17 -0.97 1.10 -5.17
CA LEU A 17 -1.42 0.80 -6.53
C LEU A 17 -0.65 1.59 -7.60
N ILE A 18 -0.47 2.90 -7.39
CA ILE A 18 0.14 3.81 -8.37
C ILE A 18 1.67 3.66 -8.39
N LYS A 19 2.31 3.56 -7.22
CA LYS A 19 3.77 3.49 -7.07
C LYS A 19 4.22 2.31 -6.20
N PRO A 20 3.98 1.06 -6.62
CA PRO A 20 4.33 -0.12 -5.83
C PRO A 20 5.85 -0.24 -5.57
N LYS A 21 6.71 0.16 -6.53
CA LYS A 21 8.17 0.19 -6.34
C LYS A 21 8.60 1.15 -5.23
N THR A 22 7.91 2.28 -5.09
CA THR A 22 8.19 3.25 -4.02
C THR A 22 7.78 2.68 -2.67
N MET A 23 6.61 2.04 -2.58
CA MET A 23 6.19 1.35 -1.36
C MET A 23 7.19 0.26 -0.96
N TRP A 24 7.61 -0.57 -1.93
CA TRP A 24 8.65 -1.57 -1.70
C TRP A 24 9.94 -0.95 -1.15
N ARG A 25 10.37 0.18 -1.72
CA ARG A 25 11.58 0.86 -1.27
C ARG A 25 11.45 1.32 0.18
N ILE A 26 10.29 1.83 0.60
CA ILE A 26 10.05 2.25 1.98
C ILE A 26 10.01 1.03 2.92
N ALA A 27 9.30 -0.04 2.53
CA ALA A 27 9.03 -1.18 3.41
C ALA A 27 10.20 -2.18 3.51
N GLU A 28 10.93 -2.37 2.42
CA GLU A 28 11.82 -3.53 2.25
C GLU A 28 13.25 -3.16 1.85
N SER A 29 13.50 -2.02 1.18
CA SER A 29 14.86 -1.75 0.66
C SER A 29 15.94 -1.65 1.74
N TRP A 30 15.58 -1.25 2.96
CA TRP A 30 16.51 -1.13 4.08
C TRP A 30 16.90 -2.49 4.70
N LYS A 31 16.17 -3.57 4.38
CA LYS A 31 16.48 -4.93 4.87
C LYS A 31 17.51 -5.64 4.00
N LEU A 32 17.76 -5.12 2.82
CA LEU A 32 18.64 -5.74 1.83
C LEU A 32 20.03 -5.13 1.97
N LYS A 33 21.06 -5.99 2.08
CA LYS A 33 22.46 -5.56 2.13
C LYS A 33 23.00 -5.07 0.79
N THR A 34 22.25 -5.27 -0.29
CA THR A 34 22.61 -4.95 -1.68
C THR A 34 21.48 -4.15 -2.33
N PHE A 35 21.80 -3.34 -3.34
CA PHE A 35 20.81 -2.72 -4.24
C PHE A 35 20.09 -3.80 -5.06
N ALA A 36 19.07 -4.40 -4.45
CA ALA A 36 18.16 -5.31 -5.13
C ALA A 36 16.91 -4.56 -5.61
N GLU A 37 16.26 -5.09 -6.62
CA GLU A 37 14.96 -4.61 -7.09
C GLU A 37 13.83 -5.56 -6.67
N PRO A 38 12.59 -5.07 -6.49
CA PRO A 38 11.46 -5.92 -6.21
C PRO A 38 11.19 -6.86 -7.39
N THR A 39 10.89 -8.12 -7.10
CA THR A 39 10.40 -9.07 -8.10
C THR A 39 9.00 -8.65 -8.60
N GLU A 40 8.64 -9.08 -9.80
CA GLU A 40 7.30 -8.82 -10.36
C GLU A 40 6.19 -9.38 -9.46
N LEU A 41 6.41 -10.56 -8.87
CA LEU A 41 5.49 -11.15 -7.89
C LEU A 41 5.28 -10.24 -6.69
N TYR A 42 6.35 -9.64 -6.15
CA TYR A 42 6.24 -8.74 -5.01
C TYR A 42 5.47 -7.47 -5.40
N ILE A 43 5.69 -6.93 -6.60
CA ILE A 43 4.91 -5.78 -7.10
C ILE A 43 3.42 -6.12 -7.21
N ILE A 44 3.08 -7.32 -7.67
CA ILE A 44 1.69 -7.80 -7.71
C ILE A 44 1.12 -7.91 -6.29
N LEU A 45 1.87 -8.47 -5.33
CA LEU A 45 1.45 -8.57 -3.93
C LEU A 45 1.20 -7.19 -3.29
N ILE A 46 2.08 -6.20 -3.54
CA ILE A 46 1.86 -4.82 -3.07
C ILE A 46 0.56 -4.27 -3.66
N ARG A 47 0.29 -4.49 -4.95
CA ARG A 47 -0.94 -4.01 -5.58
C ARG A 47 -2.17 -4.69 -5.00
N ILE A 48 -2.13 -6.00 -4.75
CA ILE A 48 -3.25 -6.72 -4.12
C ILE A 48 -3.51 -6.17 -2.71
N ALA A 49 -2.47 -6.00 -1.89
CA ALA A 49 -2.59 -5.40 -0.57
C ALA A 49 -3.12 -3.95 -0.65
N GLY A 50 -2.66 -3.17 -1.63
CA GLY A 50 -3.15 -1.83 -1.92
C GLY A 50 -4.65 -1.81 -2.25
N SER A 51 -5.13 -2.72 -3.09
CA SER A 51 -6.56 -2.86 -3.41
C SER A 51 -7.39 -3.14 -2.17
N ILE A 52 -6.94 -4.05 -1.31
CA ILE A 52 -7.62 -4.38 -0.05
C ILE A 52 -7.71 -3.14 0.85
N LEU A 53 -6.62 -2.37 0.98
CA LEU A 53 -6.59 -1.14 1.78
C LEU A 53 -7.48 -0.04 1.21
N VAL A 54 -7.55 0.11 -0.12
CA VAL A 54 -8.48 1.05 -0.76
C VAL A 54 -9.93 0.66 -0.48
N ILE A 55 -10.29 -0.61 -0.67
CA ILE A 55 -11.65 -1.10 -0.42
C ILE A 55 -12.02 -0.93 1.07
N GLY A 56 -11.14 -1.34 1.97
CA GLY A 56 -11.33 -1.20 3.41
C GLY A 56 -11.41 0.28 3.83
N GLY A 57 -10.59 1.15 3.24
CA GLY A 57 -10.62 2.60 3.49
C GLY A 57 -11.93 3.23 3.04
N ILE A 58 -12.44 2.89 1.84
CA ILE A 58 -13.75 3.34 1.36
C ILE A 58 -14.86 2.84 2.28
N PHE A 59 -14.84 1.55 2.66
CA PHE A 59 -15.85 0.99 3.56
C PHE A 59 -15.85 1.70 4.92
N ALA A 60 -14.66 1.92 5.49
CA ALA A 60 -14.49 2.68 6.72
C ALA A 60 -15.00 4.11 6.57
N ILE A 61 -14.83 4.75 5.41
CA ILE A 61 -15.37 6.09 5.12
C ILE A 61 -16.90 6.10 4.98
N LEU A 62 -17.49 5.04 4.43
CA LEU A 62 -18.94 5.00 4.17
C LEU A 62 -19.76 4.55 5.39
N GLN A 63 -19.15 3.85 6.35
CA GLN A 63 -19.81 3.36 7.56
C GLN A 63 -19.91 4.40 8.70
N MET A 64 -19.61 5.67 8.40
CA MET A 64 -19.47 6.78 9.38
C MET A 64 -20.73 7.61 9.49
#